data_AF-A0A2H6KGN8-F1
#
_entry.id   AF-A0A2H6KGN8-F1
#
_cell.length_a   1.000
_cell.length_b   1.000
_cell.length_c   1.000
_cell.angle_alpha   90.00
_cell.angle_beta   90.00
_cell.angle_gamma   90.00
#
_symmetry.space_group_name_H-M   'P 1'
#
loop_
_entity.id
_entity.type
_entity.pdbx_description
1 polymer ?
#
loop_
_entity_poly.entity_id
_entity_poly.type
_entity_poly.pdbx_seq_one_letter_code
_entity_poly.pdbx_strand_id
1 'polypeptide(L)'
;MDPPKVVFSSAQSAAFRDGKLLAVCLHTEFGDELCASLLSNSLVIEILDTNFVFYVEHGKGPRMRSLVQRLDAKRLPQMSVIVMRSDREYAVIASTSDFSTPNNVISMLLGAIENPVRSIGTRSDDLNINRQIVTEQDAELQKAIEADVARMRAKELRENDDLRRRQLRADIKLKRQQLISDRKEFARKFAATSHTGDTKIKVRLPSGRTIESVFNKDDTVERLYEWVGAAEYFGDDQIKIPYVFDLSIPHPSTTLGDRSQTLENANLYPNASLVLISRDDSDEDDV
;
A
#
# COMPACT_ATOMS: atom_id res chain seq x y z
N MET A 1 -8.56 -47.99 63.95
CA MET A 1 -7.80 -46.72 63.95
C MET A 1 -7.96 -46.14 62.58
N ASP A 2 -8.75 -45.08 62.45
CA ASP A 2 -8.91 -44.37 61.18
C ASP A 2 -7.57 -43.72 60.81
N PRO A 3 -7.08 -43.89 59.57
CA PRO A 3 -5.88 -43.21 59.12
C PRO A 3 -6.07 -41.69 59.22
N PRO A 4 -5.00 -40.93 59.51
CA PRO A 4 -5.10 -39.48 59.64
C PRO A 4 -5.68 -38.90 58.36
N LYS A 5 -6.83 -38.24 58.47
CA LYS A 5 -7.48 -37.54 57.35
C LYS A 5 -6.61 -36.36 56.94
N VAL A 6 -5.65 -36.61 56.05
CA VAL A 6 -4.86 -35.57 55.40
C VAL A 6 -5.85 -34.63 54.72
N VAL A 7 -5.73 -33.33 54.97
CA VAL A 7 -6.59 -32.33 54.34
C VAL A 7 -6.02 -32.01 52.97
N PHE A 8 -6.87 -31.84 51.95
CA PHE A 8 -6.45 -31.48 50.59
C PHE A 8 -5.40 -30.35 50.54
N SER A 9 -5.55 -29.31 51.36
CA SER A 9 -4.59 -28.21 51.47
C SER A 9 -3.19 -28.66 51.94
N SER A 10 -3.12 -29.64 52.83
CA SER A 10 -1.84 -30.21 53.27
C SER A 10 -1.15 -30.98 52.15
N ALA A 11 -1.92 -31.70 51.32
CA ALA A 11 -1.37 -32.41 50.16
C ALA A 11 -0.88 -31.44 49.07
N GLN A 12 -1.59 -30.33 48.88
CA GLN A 12 -1.16 -29.24 48.00
C GLN A 12 0.17 -28.62 48.45
N SER A 13 0.29 -28.28 49.74
CA SER A 13 1.53 -27.72 50.28
C SER A 13 2.70 -28.71 50.22
N ALA A 14 2.46 -30.01 50.43
CA ALA A 14 3.47 -31.04 50.30
C ALA A 14 3.95 -31.19 48.84
N ALA A 15 3.03 -31.26 47.89
CA ALA A 15 3.35 -31.34 46.47
C ALA A 15 4.16 -30.13 45.99
N PHE A 16 3.78 -28.93 46.42
CA PHE A 16 4.51 -27.70 46.10
C PHE A 16 5.91 -27.67 46.73
N ARG A 17 6.04 -28.06 48.00
CA ARG A 17 7.32 -28.08 48.73
C ARG A 17 8.31 -29.08 48.13
N ASP A 18 7.83 -30.27 47.78
CA ASP A 18 8.67 -31.37 47.32
C ASP A 18 8.88 -31.32 45.79
N GLY A 19 8.27 -30.35 45.10
CA GLY A 19 8.33 -30.21 43.65
C GLY A 19 7.69 -31.37 42.87
N LYS A 20 6.85 -32.17 43.54
CA LYS A 20 6.18 -33.34 42.97
C LYS A 20 4.81 -32.98 42.40
N LEU A 21 4.33 -33.80 41.47
CA LEU A 21 2.96 -33.71 40.97
C LEU A 21 1.97 -34.21 42.04
N LEU A 22 0.75 -33.70 42.06
CA LEU A 22 -0.30 -34.14 42.98
C LEU A 22 -1.30 -35.04 42.22
N ALA A 23 -1.38 -36.31 42.58
CA ALA A 23 -2.37 -37.24 42.06
C ALA A 23 -3.56 -37.32 43.02
N VAL A 24 -4.74 -36.93 42.54
CA VAL A 24 -5.99 -36.87 43.31
C VAL A 24 -6.94 -37.96 42.83
N CYS A 25 -7.30 -38.89 43.71
CA CYS A 25 -8.32 -39.90 43.46
C CYS A 25 -9.62 -39.55 44.19
N LEU A 26 -10.70 -39.39 43.44
CA LEU A 26 -12.05 -39.19 43.97
C LEU A 26 -12.87 -40.46 43.74
N HIS A 27 -13.39 -41.07 44.81
CA HIS A 27 -14.27 -42.22 44.69
C HIS A 27 -15.40 -42.23 45.71
N THR A 28 -16.42 -43.03 45.41
CA THR A 28 -17.57 -43.31 46.28
C THR A 28 -17.72 -44.81 46.42
N GLU A 29 -18.59 -45.25 47.33
CA GLU A 29 -18.93 -46.66 47.58
C GLU A 29 -19.23 -47.46 46.29
N PHE A 30 -19.72 -46.82 45.22
CA PHE A 30 -20.02 -47.44 43.93
C PHE A 30 -18.79 -47.74 43.04
N GLY A 31 -17.57 -47.49 43.52
CA GLY A 31 -16.33 -47.70 42.76
C GLY A 31 -15.15 -48.23 43.58
N ASP A 32 -15.39 -48.65 44.82
CA ASP A 32 -14.33 -49.05 45.76
C ASP A 32 -13.55 -50.27 45.27
N GLU A 33 -14.21 -51.25 44.64
CA GLU A 33 -13.56 -52.45 44.09
C GLU A 33 -12.59 -52.13 42.94
N LEU A 34 -12.95 -51.17 42.08
CA LEU A 34 -12.10 -50.73 40.96
C LEU A 34 -10.89 -49.95 41.47
N CYS A 35 -11.08 -49.07 42.45
CA CYS A 35 -9.99 -48.35 43.10
C CYS A 35 -9.06 -49.30 43.87
N ALA A 36 -9.61 -50.28 44.59
CA ALA A 36 -8.83 -51.29 45.30
C ALA A 36 -8.01 -52.17 44.34
N SER A 37 -8.60 -52.60 43.22
CA SER A 37 -7.92 -53.35 42.17
C SER A 37 -6.76 -52.56 41.54
N LEU A 38 -6.99 -51.28 41.23
CA LEU A 38 -5.95 -50.38 40.71
C LEU A 38 -4.82 -50.15 41.72
N LEU A 39 -5.16 -49.84 42.97
CA LEU A 39 -4.19 -49.56 44.03
C LEU A 39 -3.50 -50.82 44.58
N SER A 40 -3.91 -52.00 44.14
CA SER A 40 -3.18 -53.25 44.40
C SER A 40 -2.12 -53.56 43.34
N ASN A 41 -2.09 -52.80 42.24
CA ASN A 41 -1.10 -52.98 41.18
C ASN A 41 0.25 -52.37 41.58
N SER A 42 1.30 -53.19 41.64
CA SER A 42 2.63 -52.78 42.09
C SER A 42 3.23 -51.65 41.24
N LEU A 43 3.00 -51.65 39.93
CA LEU A 43 3.53 -50.61 39.03
C LEU A 43 2.86 -49.26 39.26
N VAL A 44 1.55 -49.26 39.55
CA VAL A 44 0.82 -48.01 39.84
C VAL A 44 1.31 -47.40 41.15
N ILE A 45 1.49 -48.25 42.17
CA ILE A 45 2.02 -47.81 43.48
C ILE A 45 3.42 -47.22 43.32
N GLU A 46 4.33 -47.91 42.60
CA GLU A 46 5.70 -47.46 42.40
C GLU A 46 5.78 -46.10 41.68
N ILE A 47 4.96 -45.90 40.64
CA ILE A 47 4.89 -44.64 39.90
C ILE A 47 4.39 -43.51 40.82
N LEU A 48 3.34 -43.78 41.60
CA LEU A 48 2.74 -42.82 42.52
C LEU A 48 3.71 -42.43 43.63
N ASP A 49 4.33 -43.37 44.33
CA ASP A 49 5.24 -43.11 45.44
C ASP A 49 6.50 -42.34 44.99
N THR A 50 7.00 -42.65 43.80
CA THR A 50 8.22 -42.02 43.26
C THR A 50 7.94 -40.58 42.85
N ASN A 51 6.92 -40.33 42.03
CA ASN A 51 6.77 -39.08 41.30
C ASN A 51 5.63 -38.18 41.80
N PHE A 52 4.72 -38.70 42.63
CA PHE A 52 3.52 -37.99 43.03
C PHE A 52 3.39 -37.87 44.55
N VAL A 53 2.69 -36.83 44.98
CA VAL A 53 1.96 -36.83 46.25
C VAL A 53 0.59 -37.40 45.95
N PHE A 54 0.22 -38.51 46.59
CA PHE A 54 -1.08 -39.15 46.35
C PHE A 54 -2.11 -38.73 47.40
N TYR A 55 -3.26 -38.25 46.95
CA TYR A 55 -4.39 -37.83 47.78
C TYR A 55 -5.66 -38.55 47.37
N VAL A 56 -6.39 -39.08 48.35
CA VAL A 56 -7.66 -39.77 48.12
C VAL A 56 -8.76 -39.08 48.91
N GLU A 57 -9.84 -38.70 48.22
CA GLU A 57 -11.10 -38.32 48.87
C GLU A 57 -12.12 -39.45 48.67
N HIS A 58 -12.73 -39.88 49.77
CA HIS A 58 -13.77 -40.90 49.79
C HIS A 58 -15.05 -40.38 50.46
N GLY A 59 -16.20 -40.75 49.89
CA GLY A 59 -17.51 -40.61 50.54
C GLY A 59 -18.42 -39.57 49.88
N LYS A 60 -19.45 -39.17 50.63
CA LYS A 60 -20.51 -38.25 50.17
C LYS A 60 -20.54 -37.03 51.07
N GLY A 61 -20.29 -35.83 50.54
CA GLY A 61 -20.30 -34.61 51.37
C GLY A 61 -19.95 -33.31 50.63
N PRO A 62 -20.03 -32.15 51.30
CA PRO A 62 -19.73 -30.85 50.71
C PRO A 62 -18.28 -30.72 50.19
N ARG A 63 -17.32 -31.38 50.86
CA ARG A 63 -15.90 -31.39 50.45
C ARG A 63 -15.70 -32.13 49.13
N MET A 64 -16.24 -33.34 49.04
CA MET A 64 -16.27 -34.12 47.80
C MET A 64 -16.92 -33.32 46.66
N ARG A 65 -18.10 -32.71 46.89
CA ARG A 65 -18.77 -31.88 45.87
C ARG A 65 -17.91 -30.72 45.38
N SER A 66 -17.22 -30.04 46.31
CA SER A 66 -16.31 -28.95 45.97
C SER A 66 -15.14 -29.43 45.12
N LEU A 67 -14.55 -30.59 45.44
CA LEU A 67 -13.45 -31.18 44.66
C LEU A 67 -13.93 -31.66 43.29
N VAL A 68 -15.09 -32.31 43.21
CA VAL A 68 -15.71 -32.73 41.95
C VAL A 68 -15.91 -31.54 41.01
N GLN A 69 -16.44 -30.42 41.53
CA GLN A 69 -16.63 -29.21 40.74
C GLN A 69 -15.29 -28.57 40.33
N ARG A 70 -14.33 -28.51 41.25
CA ARG A 70 -13.01 -27.91 41.00
C ARG A 70 -12.14 -28.70 40.03
N LEU A 71 -12.35 -30.01 39.93
CA LEU A 71 -11.62 -30.92 39.05
C LEU A 71 -12.43 -31.32 37.81
N ASP A 72 -13.57 -30.66 37.57
CA ASP A 72 -14.53 -30.93 36.49
C ASP A 72 -14.84 -32.44 36.34
N ALA A 73 -15.06 -33.12 37.47
CA ALA A 73 -15.24 -34.56 37.48
C ALA A 73 -16.66 -34.95 37.04
N LYS A 74 -16.76 -35.58 35.87
CA LYS A 74 -18.07 -35.95 35.27
C LYS A 74 -18.58 -37.32 35.71
N ARG A 75 -17.67 -38.23 36.06
CA ARG A 75 -17.97 -39.61 36.50
C ARG A 75 -17.00 -40.01 37.60
N LEU A 76 -17.49 -40.78 38.56
CA LEU A 76 -16.68 -41.33 39.66
C LEU A 76 -16.63 -42.86 39.53
N PRO A 77 -15.50 -43.52 39.84
CA PRO A 77 -14.24 -42.92 40.32
C PRO A 77 -13.50 -42.11 39.24
N GLN A 78 -12.75 -41.08 39.68
CA GLN A 78 -11.90 -40.25 38.82
C GLN A 78 -10.52 -40.04 39.46
N MET A 79 -9.46 -40.21 38.68
CA MET A 79 -8.11 -39.80 39.03
C MET A 79 -7.73 -38.57 38.23
N SER A 80 -7.16 -37.56 38.89
CA SER A 80 -6.71 -36.32 38.27
C SER A 80 -5.28 -36.00 38.72
N VAL A 81 -4.44 -35.59 37.78
CA VAL A 81 -3.08 -35.15 38.04
C VAL A 81 -3.04 -33.64 38.00
N ILE A 82 -2.43 -33.06 39.01
CA ILE A 82 -2.38 -31.63 39.26
C ILE A 82 -0.92 -31.20 39.43
N VAL A 83 -0.59 -30.04 38.87
CA VAL A 83 0.66 -29.35 39.15
C VAL A 83 0.39 -28.09 39.96
N MET A 84 1.17 -27.88 41.01
CA MET A 84 1.09 -26.70 41.87
C MET A 84 1.88 -25.54 41.23
N ARG A 85 1.26 -24.37 41.11
CA ARG A 85 1.93 -23.11 40.69
C ARG A 85 2.33 -22.25 41.88
N SER A 86 1.55 -22.35 42.95
CA SER A 86 1.83 -21.78 44.27
C SER A 86 1.20 -22.68 45.34
N ASP A 87 1.28 -22.30 46.61
CA ASP A 87 0.67 -23.06 47.72
C ASP A 87 -0.88 -23.17 47.61
N ARG A 88 -1.51 -22.31 46.79
CA ARG A 88 -2.98 -22.29 46.61
C ARG A 88 -3.43 -22.38 45.16
N GLU A 89 -2.58 -22.03 44.20
CA GLU A 89 -2.89 -22.11 42.78
C GLU A 89 -2.34 -23.40 42.17
N TYR A 90 -3.17 -24.05 41.36
CA TYR A 90 -2.83 -25.29 40.71
C TYR A 90 -3.53 -25.40 39.35
N ALA A 91 -3.00 -26.27 38.49
CA ALA A 91 -3.60 -26.61 37.21
C ALA A 91 -3.78 -28.12 37.10
N VAL A 92 -4.93 -28.57 36.61
CA VAL A 92 -5.17 -29.98 36.27
C VAL A 92 -4.53 -30.25 34.92
N ILE A 93 -3.61 -31.22 34.86
CA ILE A 93 -2.84 -31.55 33.65
C ILE A 93 -3.28 -32.85 32.98
N ALA A 94 -3.92 -33.74 33.72
CA ALA A 94 -4.52 -34.96 33.18
C ALA A 94 -5.65 -35.44 34.08
N SER A 95 -6.63 -36.15 33.52
CA SER A 95 -7.70 -36.78 34.28
C SER A 95 -8.23 -38.01 33.55
N THR A 96 -8.54 -39.07 34.29
CA THR A 96 -9.21 -40.25 33.76
C THR A 96 -10.32 -40.71 34.71
N SER A 97 -11.46 -41.10 34.12
CA SER A 97 -12.53 -41.81 34.82
C SER A 97 -12.58 -43.29 34.44
N ASP A 98 -11.62 -43.77 33.65
CA ASP A 98 -11.58 -45.15 33.19
C ASP A 98 -10.58 -45.96 34.01
N PHE A 99 -11.14 -46.71 34.97
CA PHE A 99 -10.42 -47.60 35.86
C PHE A 99 -10.53 -49.06 35.41
N SER A 100 -11.12 -49.32 34.24
CA SER A 100 -11.39 -50.68 33.76
C SER A 100 -10.10 -51.46 33.48
N THR A 101 -9.03 -50.76 33.06
CA THR A 101 -7.71 -51.34 32.84
C THR A 101 -6.63 -50.49 33.53
N PRO A 102 -5.74 -51.08 34.35
CA PRO A 102 -4.64 -50.35 34.99
C PRO A 102 -3.74 -49.56 34.01
N ASN A 103 -3.60 -50.06 32.77
CA ASN A 103 -2.80 -49.43 31.72
C ASN A 103 -3.26 -48.01 31.37
N ASN A 104 -4.56 -47.72 31.44
CA ASN A 104 -5.09 -46.40 31.11
C ASN A 104 -4.64 -45.36 32.15
N VAL A 105 -4.60 -45.76 33.41
CA VAL A 105 -4.09 -44.93 34.51
C VAL A 105 -2.58 -44.77 34.41
N ILE A 106 -1.84 -45.85 34.14
CA ILE A 106 -0.37 -45.80 33.98
C ILE A 106 0.01 -44.86 32.83
N SER A 107 -0.67 -44.96 31.68
CA SER A 107 -0.40 -44.13 30.51
C SER A 107 -0.67 -42.66 30.80
N MET A 108 -1.73 -42.36 31.54
CA MET A 108 -2.03 -41.00 32.02
C MET A 108 -0.95 -40.48 32.99
N LEU A 109 -0.51 -41.29 33.95
CA LEU A 109 0.51 -40.89 34.93
C LEU A 109 1.87 -40.64 34.26
N LEU A 110 2.32 -41.55 33.39
CA LEU A 110 3.59 -41.39 32.66
C LEU A 110 3.55 -40.19 31.71
N GLY A 111 2.45 -39.99 30.98
CA GLY A 111 2.28 -38.82 30.12
C GLY A 111 2.31 -37.50 30.90
N ALA A 112 1.82 -37.49 32.14
CA ALA A 112 1.88 -36.32 33.01
C ALA A 112 3.30 -36.03 33.54
N ILE A 113 4.12 -37.06 33.74
CA ILE A 113 5.54 -36.92 34.12
C ILE A 113 6.36 -36.37 32.94
N GLU A 114 6.16 -36.93 31.74
CA GLU A 114 6.96 -36.58 30.56
C GLU A 114 6.70 -35.15 30.07
N ASN A 115 5.48 -34.63 30.23
CA ASN A 115 5.10 -33.32 29.72
C ASN A 115 4.15 -32.55 30.66
N PRO A 116 4.62 -32.02 31.80
CA PRO A 116 3.79 -31.25 32.72
C PRO A 116 3.34 -29.88 32.15
N VAL A 117 4.02 -29.38 31.10
CA VAL A 117 3.78 -28.05 30.50
C VAL A 117 2.85 -28.09 29.28
N ARG A 118 2.85 -29.17 28.48
CA ARG A 118 2.05 -29.24 27.23
C ARG A 118 0.54 -29.34 27.45
N SER A 119 0.12 -29.79 28.63
CA SER A 119 -1.28 -29.89 29.03
C SER A 119 -1.82 -28.60 29.67
N ILE A 120 -0.96 -27.59 29.89
CA ILE A 120 -1.34 -26.27 30.44
C ILE A 120 -1.78 -25.27 29.36
N GLY A 121 -1.44 -25.46 28.08
CA GLY A 121 -1.54 -24.38 27.07
C GLY A 121 -2.17 -24.71 25.71
N THR A 122 -2.56 -25.95 25.41
CA THR A 122 -2.88 -26.37 24.02
C THR A 122 -4.33 -26.21 23.59
N ARG A 123 -5.04 -25.14 23.99
CA ARG A 123 -6.30 -24.75 23.31
C ARG A 123 -6.53 -23.25 23.09
N SER A 124 -5.76 -22.34 23.69
CA SER A 124 -6.11 -20.90 23.64
C SER A 124 -4.93 -19.96 23.37
N ASP A 125 -3.73 -20.20 23.91
CA ASP A 125 -2.62 -19.26 23.78
C ASP A 125 -1.79 -19.47 22.50
N ASP A 126 -1.57 -20.72 22.07
CA ASP A 126 -0.88 -21.01 20.80
C ASP A 126 -1.66 -20.52 19.57
N LEU A 127 -2.99 -20.49 19.64
CA LEU A 127 -3.82 -19.93 18.57
C LEU A 127 -3.72 -18.40 18.52
N ASN A 128 -3.62 -17.73 19.67
CA ASN A 128 -3.52 -16.28 19.73
C ASN A 128 -2.14 -15.79 19.30
N ILE A 129 -1.06 -16.47 19.70
CA ILE A 129 0.31 -16.11 19.30
C ILE A 129 0.53 -16.39 17.81
N ASN A 130 0.13 -17.56 17.30
CA ASN A 130 0.21 -17.84 15.87
C ASN A 130 -0.66 -16.87 15.05
N ARG A 131 -1.85 -16.51 15.55
CA ARG A 131 -2.71 -15.51 14.89
C ARG A 131 -2.09 -14.12 14.92
N GLN A 132 -1.44 -13.71 16.01
CA GLN A 132 -0.72 -12.43 16.10
C GLN A 132 0.47 -12.37 15.14
N ILE A 133 1.28 -13.42 15.05
CA ILE A 133 2.42 -13.49 14.13
C ILE A 133 1.95 -13.46 12.67
N VAL A 134 0.88 -14.19 12.33
CA VAL A 134 0.27 -14.13 10.98
C VAL A 134 -0.27 -12.73 10.68
N THR A 135 -0.95 -12.09 11.63
CA THR A 135 -1.44 -10.72 11.41
C THR A 135 -0.33 -9.68 11.27
N GLU A 136 0.79 -9.85 11.96
CA GLU A 136 1.93 -8.93 11.86
C GLU A 136 2.65 -9.08 10.53
N GLN A 137 2.89 -10.32 10.07
CA GLN A 137 3.52 -10.60 8.78
C GLN A 137 2.63 -10.21 7.60
N ASP A 138 1.31 -10.47 7.68
CA ASP A 138 0.36 -10.05 6.66
C ASP A 138 0.27 -8.52 6.55
N ALA A 139 0.38 -7.80 7.67
CA ALA A 139 0.38 -6.34 7.68
C ALA A 139 1.64 -5.75 7.05
N GLU A 140 2.81 -6.34 7.28
CA GLU A 140 4.06 -5.92 6.63
C GLU A 140 4.05 -6.21 5.13
N LEU A 141 3.57 -7.40 4.74
CA LEU A 141 3.44 -7.77 3.34
C LEU A 141 2.48 -6.84 2.60
N GLN A 142 1.33 -6.52 3.21
CA GLN A 142 0.36 -5.59 2.63
C GLN A 142 0.96 -4.20 2.43
N LYS A 143 1.71 -3.68 3.42
CA LYS A 143 2.41 -2.39 3.30
C LYS A 143 3.48 -2.41 2.21
N ALA A 144 4.23 -3.51 2.07
CA ALA A 144 5.24 -3.64 1.03
C ALA A 144 4.60 -3.65 -0.37
N ILE A 145 3.50 -4.40 -0.55
CA ILE A 145 2.74 -4.43 -1.81
C ILE A 145 2.19 -3.04 -2.15
N GLU A 146 1.60 -2.34 -1.18
CA GLU A 146 1.07 -0.99 -1.39
C GLU A 146 2.17 0.01 -1.78
N ALA A 147 3.33 -0.07 -1.13
CA ALA A 147 4.48 0.79 -1.45
C ALA A 147 5.02 0.50 -2.86
N ASP A 148 5.12 -0.76 -3.26
CA ASP A 148 5.58 -1.14 -4.60
C ASP A 148 4.57 -0.76 -5.69
N VAL A 149 3.27 -0.96 -5.44
CA VAL A 149 2.20 -0.51 -6.35
C VAL A 149 2.22 1.02 -6.49
N ALA A 150 2.38 1.76 -5.39
CA ALA A 150 2.50 3.21 -5.43
C ALA A 150 3.74 3.67 -6.20
N ARG A 151 4.88 3.00 -5.99
CA ARG A 151 6.14 3.29 -6.71
C ARG A 151 6.01 3.03 -8.21
N MET A 152 5.40 1.90 -8.60
CA MET A 152 5.15 1.57 -10.00
C MET A 152 4.24 2.59 -10.67
N ARG A 153 3.10 2.93 -10.05
CA ARG A 153 2.19 3.96 -10.57
C ARG A 153 2.85 5.33 -10.71
N ALA A 154 3.66 5.73 -9.72
CA ALA A 154 4.38 6.99 -9.78
C ALA A 154 5.43 7.01 -10.91
N LYS A 155 6.09 5.87 -11.16
CA LYS A 155 7.03 5.72 -12.27
C LYS A 155 6.31 5.79 -13.63
N GLU A 156 5.23 5.05 -13.80
CA GLU A 156 4.42 5.07 -15.03
C GLU A 156 3.89 6.48 -15.34
N LEU A 157 3.40 7.20 -14.32
CA LEU A 157 2.88 8.56 -14.50
C LEU A 157 4.00 9.53 -14.94
N ARG A 158 5.19 9.41 -14.37
CA ARG A 158 6.36 10.22 -14.76
C ARG A 158 6.81 9.90 -16.19
N GLU A 159 6.90 8.62 -16.53
CA GLU A 159 7.29 8.19 -17.88
C GLU A 159 6.27 8.66 -18.94
N ASN A 160 4.98 8.61 -18.63
CA ASN A 160 3.94 9.11 -19.53
C ASN A 160 4.00 10.63 -19.71
N ASP A 161 4.19 11.40 -18.62
CA ASP A 161 4.35 12.86 -18.69
C ASP A 161 5.60 13.25 -19.49
N ASP A 162 6.72 12.56 -19.26
CA ASP A 162 7.96 12.78 -20.01
C ASP A 162 7.79 12.47 -21.50
N LEU A 163 7.12 11.37 -21.85
CA LEU A 163 6.80 11.04 -23.25
C LEU A 163 5.91 12.10 -23.88
N ARG A 164 4.87 12.55 -23.20
CA ARG A 164 3.95 13.58 -23.70
C ARG A 164 4.67 14.92 -23.92
N ARG A 165 5.54 15.32 -22.99
CA ARG A 165 6.37 16.53 -23.13
C ARG A 165 7.33 16.41 -24.31
N ARG A 166 7.97 15.26 -24.50
CA ARG A 166 8.88 15.01 -25.64
C ARG A 166 8.13 15.08 -26.97
N GLN A 167 6.95 14.46 -27.06
CA GLN A 167 6.12 14.51 -28.26
C GLN A 167 5.67 15.94 -28.58
N LEU A 168 5.22 16.70 -27.58
CA LEU A 168 4.82 18.10 -27.76
C LEU A 168 6.00 18.96 -28.25
N ARG A 169 7.20 18.80 -27.65
CA ARG A 169 8.41 19.50 -28.10
C ARG A 169 8.80 19.12 -29.52
N ALA A 170 8.69 17.85 -29.89
CA ALA A 170 8.97 17.38 -31.24
C ALA A 170 7.99 17.97 -32.27
N ASP A 171 6.69 18.00 -31.94
CA ASP A 171 5.66 18.58 -32.81
C ASP A 171 5.86 20.10 -33.00
N ILE A 172 6.14 20.84 -31.92
CA ILE A 172 6.47 22.28 -32.00
C ILE A 172 7.71 22.50 -32.88
N LYS A 173 8.76 21.69 -32.70
CA LYS A 173 9.98 21.79 -33.51
C LYS A 173 9.71 21.50 -34.99
N LEU A 174 8.91 20.49 -35.30
CA LEU A 174 8.54 20.14 -36.67
C LEU A 174 7.74 21.26 -37.33
N LYS A 175 6.72 21.79 -36.64
CA LYS A 175 5.91 22.93 -37.13
C LYS A 175 6.76 24.17 -37.37
N ARG A 176 7.69 24.48 -36.45
CA ARG A 176 8.64 25.59 -36.63
C ARG A 176 9.53 25.37 -37.85
N GLN A 177 10.05 24.16 -38.05
CA GLN A 177 10.88 23.85 -39.20
C GLN A 177 10.12 23.97 -40.54
N GLN A 178 8.88 23.50 -40.58
CA GLN A 178 7.99 23.68 -41.74
C GLN A 178 7.75 25.17 -42.02
N LEU A 179 7.36 25.94 -40.99
CA LEU A 179 7.14 27.38 -41.12
C LEU A 179 8.37 28.14 -41.64
N ILE A 180 9.58 27.77 -41.15
CA ILE A 180 10.84 28.33 -41.66
C ILE A 180 11.05 27.99 -43.14
N SER A 181 10.78 26.73 -43.52
CA SER A 181 10.89 26.29 -44.91
C SER A 181 9.95 27.08 -45.81
N ASP A 182 8.68 27.21 -45.41
CA ASP A 182 7.65 27.91 -46.17
C ASP A 182 7.98 29.40 -46.32
N ARG A 183 8.44 30.05 -45.24
CA ARG A 183 8.91 31.45 -45.26
C ARG A 183 10.09 31.65 -46.22
N LYS A 184 11.06 30.73 -46.22
CA LYS A 184 12.21 30.77 -47.15
C LYS A 184 11.79 30.56 -48.60
N GLU A 185 10.88 29.63 -48.85
CA GLU A 185 10.35 29.39 -50.19
C GLU A 185 9.57 30.60 -50.71
N PHE A 186 8.72 31.20 -49.86
CA PHE A 186 8.01 32.44 -50.18
C PHE A 186 8.99 33.56 -50.49
N ALA A 187 10.01 33.78 -49.65
CA ALA A 187 11.00 34.84 -49.88
C ALA A 187 11.69 34.70 -51.25
N ARG A 188 12.05 33.46 -51.64
CA ARG A 188 12.66 33.18 -52.96
C ARG A 188 11.70 33.49 -54.11
N LYS A 189 10.45 33.03 -54.03
CA LYS A 189 9.42 33.29 -55.06
C LYS A 189 9.10 34.78 -55.17
N PHE A 190 9.01 35.44 -54.03
CA PHE A 190 8.71 36.86 -53.93
C PHE A 190 9.87 37.70 -54.51
N ALA A 191 11.13 37.37 -54.22
CA ALA A 191 12.29 38.06 -54.80
C ALA A 191 12.42 37.87 -56.31
N ALA A 192 11.96 36.72 -56.85
CA ALA A 192 11.97 36.45 -58.29
C ALA A 192 10.86 37.19 -59.07
N THR A 193 9.86 37.72 -58.38
CA THR A 193 8.70 38.38 -58.99
C THR A 193 8.89 39.90 -58.94
N SER A 194 8.70 40.59 -60.06
CA SER A 194 8.65 42.06 -60.06
C SER A 194 7.30 42.54 -59.53
N HIS A 195 7.32 43.26 -58.41
CA HIS A 195 6.08 43.74 -57.77
C HIS A 195 5.74 45.14 -58.31
N THR A 196 4.79 45.18 -59.23
CA THR A 196 4.11 46.40 -59.67
C THR A 196 2.71 46.38 -59.09
N GLY A 197 2.40 47.30 -58.18
CA GLY A 197 1.08 47.40 -57.59
C GLY A 197 0.75 48.82 -57.13
N ASP A 198 -0.50 49.04 -56.77
CA ASP A 198 -1.04 50.36 -56.46
C ASP A 198 -1.18 50.58 -54.94
N THR A 199 -0.88 49.56 -54.12
CA THR A 199 -1.00 49.59 -52.66
C THR A 199 0.37 49.59 -52.00
N LYS A 200 0.72 50.63 -51.22
CA LYS A 200 1.98 50.62 -50.44
C LYS A 200 1.71 50.23 -49.00
N ILE A 201 2.36 49.16 -48.54
CA ILE A 201 2.23 48.69 -47.16
C ILE A 201 3.55 48.85 -46.43
N LYS A 202 3.47 49.49 -45.26
CA LYS A 202 4.58 49.73 -44.34
C LYS A 202 4.31 48.99 -43.04
N VAL A 203 5.23 48.14 -42.58
CA VAL A 203 5.06 47.37 -41.33
C VAL A 203 6.19 47.68 -40.38
N ARG A 204 5.85 48.26 -39.22
CA ARG A 204 6.78 48.51 -38.13
C ARG A 204 6.97 47.24 -37.31
N LEU A 205 8.21 46.81 -37.19
CA LEU A 205 8.64 45.64 -36.45
C LEU A 205 8.85 45.99 -34.96
N PRO A 206 8.79 45.00 -34.05
CA PRO A 206 9.10 45.20 -32.62
C PRO A 206 10.52 45.71 -32.37
N SER A 207 11.45 45.42 -33.29
CA SER A 207 12.82 45.93 -33.28
C SER A 207 12.93 47.44 -33.57
N GLY A 208 11.81 48.12 -33.84
CA GLY A 208 11.75 49.53 -34.25
C GLY A 208 12.04 49.74 -35.75
N ARG A 209 12.51 48.71 -36.45
CA ARG A 209 12.72 48.74 -37.90
C ARG A 209 11.39 48.73 -38.64
N THR A 210 11.41 49.12 -39.90
CA THR A 210 10.22 49.15 -40.72
C THR A 210 10.51 48.54 -42.09
N ILE A 211 9.65 47.63 -42.53
CA ILE A 211 9.69 47.02 -43.85
C ILE A 211 8.59 47.63 -44.72
N GLU A 212 8.88 47.80 -46.01
CA GLU A 212 7.98 48.43 -46.97
C GLU A 212 7.92 47.58 -48.23
N SER A 213 6.72 47.38 -48.78
CA SER A 213 6.51 46.71 -50.07
C SER A 213 5.24 47.21 -50.74
N VAL A 214 5.10 46.86 -52.02
CA VAL A 214 3.97 47.23 -52.87
C VAL A 214 3.16 45.98 -53.21
N PHE A 215 1.84 46.10 -53.15
CA PHE A 215 0.85 45.03 -53.36
C PHE A 215 -0.29 45.51 -54.27
N ASN A 216 -1.07 44.58 -54.80
CA ASN A 216 -2.30 44.88 -55.52
C ASN A 216 -3.50 44.95 -54.57
N LYS A 217 -4.52 45.73 -54.91
CA LYS A 217 -5.74 45.87 -54.08
C LYS A 217 -6.48 44.54 -53.85
N ASP A 218 -6.36 43.62 -54.83
CA ASP A 218 -6.99 42.31 -54.83
C ASP A 218 -6.17 41.23 -54.10
N ASP A 219 -4.94 41.56 -53.65
CA ASP A 219 -4.16 40.63 -52.83
C ASP A 219 -4.86 40.39 -51.48
N THR A 220 -4.64 39.22 -50.89
CA THR A 220 -5.23 38.83 -49.61
C THR A 220 -4.39 39.29 -48.42
N VAL A 221 -5.03 39.44 -47.27
CA VAL A 221 -4.34 39.67 -45.99
C VAL A 221 -3.42 38.49 -45.66
N GLU A 222 -3.76 37.26 -46.05
CA GLU A 222 -2.87 36.09 -45.93
C GLU A 222 -1.50 36.31 -46.59
N ARG A 223 -1.49 36.79 -47.84
CA ARG A 223 -0.25 37.08 -48.59
C ARG A 223 0.61 38.14 -47.88
N LEU A 224 -0.04 39.10 -47.21
CA LEU A 224 0.65 40.09 -46.40
C LEU A 224 1.31 39.44 -45.16
N TYR A 225 0.61 38.53 -44.46
CA TYR A 225 1.20 37.77 -43.35
C TYR A 225 2.38 36.90 -43.81
N GLU A 226 2.26 36.25 -44.97
CA GLU A 226 3.36 35.46 -45.57
C GLU A 226 4.58 36.34 -45.88
N TRP A 227 4.37 37.52 -46.49
CA TRP A 227 5.44 38.46 -46.77
C TRP A 227 6.12 38.99 -45.51
N VAL A 228 5.35 39.39 -44.49
CA VAL A 228 5.91 39.85 -43.21
C VAL A 228 6.67 38.70 -42.53
N GLY A 229 6.12 37.48 -42.55
CA GLY A 229 6.78 36.29 -41.99
C GLY A 229 8.09 35.94 -42.70
N ALA A 230 8.16 36.17 -44.01
CA ALA A 230 9.33 35.93 -44.85
C ALA A 230 10.36 37.07 -44.81
N ALA A 231 10.08 38.18 -44.11
CA ALA A 231 10.89 39.39 -44.14
C ALA A 231 12.35 39.18 -43.70
N GLU A 232 12.56 38.28 -42.74
CA GLU A 232 13.89 37.85 -42.25
C GLU A 232 14.77 37.22 -43.35
N TYR A 233 14.17 36.70 -44.43
CA TYR A 233 14.90 35.99 -45.49
C TYR A 233 15.14 36.83 -46.76
N PHE A 234 14.78 38.12 -46.76
CA PHE A 234 15.03 39.01 -47.91
C PHE A 234 16.46 39.59 -47.97
N GLY A 235 17.37 39.17 -47.08
CA GLY A 235 18.79 39.51 -47.14
C GLY A 235 19.28 40.55 -46.13
N ASP A 236 18.46 40.86 -45.11
CA ASP A 236 18.83 41.72 -44.00
C ASP A 236 18.90 40.90 -42.71
N ASP A 237 20.10 40.41 -42.39
CA ASP A 237 20.37 39.50 -41.26
C ASP A 237 20.02 40.09 -39.87
N GLN A 238 19.65 41.37 -39.82
CA GLN A 238 19.22 42.05 -38.58
C GLN A 238 17.69 42.11 -38.42
N ILE A 239 16.91 41.50 -39.31
CA ILE A 239 15.44 41.39 -39.16
C ILE A 239 15.09 40.03 -38.56
N LYS A 240 14.61 40.01 -37.31
CA LYS A 240 14.03 38.81 -36.70
C LYS A 240 12.51 38.95 -36.61
N ILE A 241 11.77 37.96 -37.11
CA ILE A 241 10.31 37.93 -37.08
C ILE A 241 9.83 36.81 -36.17
N PRO A 242 8.97 37.09 -35.17
CA PRO A 242 8.38 36.07 -34.30
C PRO A 242 7.72 34.93 -35.10
N TYR A 243 7.63 33.74 -34.51
CA TYR A 243 6.93 32.63 -35.13
C TYR A 243 5.42 32.86 -35.11
N VAL A 244 4.92 33.43 -34.00
CA VAL A 244 3.51 33.83 -33.85
C VAL A 244 3.42 35.35 -33.67
N PHE A 245 2.74 36.00 -34.60
CA PHE A 245 2.55 37.45 -34.58
C PHE A 245 1.20 37.84 -35.17
N ASP A 246 0.73 39.02 -34.77
CA ASP A 246 -0.44 39.70 -35.35
C ASP A 246 -0.03 41.01 -36.00
N LEU A 247 -0.79 41.40 -37.03
CA LEU A 247 -0.68 42.70 -37.67
C LEU A 247 -1.83 43.60 -37.21
N SER A 248 -1.49 44.79 -36.72
CA SER A 248 -2.44 45.79 -36.25
C SER A 248 -2.32 47.08 -37.05
N ILE A 249 -3.46 47.63 -37.47
CA ILE A 249 -3.57 49.02 -37.93
C ILE A 249 -3.57 49.90 -36.68
N PRO A 250 -2.71 50.93 -36.55
CA PRO A 250 -2.65 51.77 -35.36
C PRO A 250 -3.88 52.68 -35.19
N HIS A 251 -4.43 53.18 -36.30
CA HIS A 251 -5.51 54.17 -36.32
C HIS A 251 -6.48 53.89 -37.46
N PRO A 252 -7.72 53.44 -37.20
CA PRO A 252 -8.21 52.92 -35.91
C PRO A 252 -7.49 51.63 -35.50
N SER A 253 -7.35 51.39 -34.19
CA SER A 253 -6.67 50.21 -33.65
C SER A 253 -7.41 48.92 -33.96
N THR A 254 -7.13 48.32 -35.11
CA THR A 254 -7.80 47.09 -35.60
C THR A 254 -6.77 46.03 -35.90
N THR A 255 -6.91 44.84 -35.30
CA THR A 255 -6.11 43.66 -35.62
C THR A 255 -6.65 42.97 -36.88
N LEU A 256 -5.77 42.66 -37.82
CA LEU A 256 -6.10 41.95 -39.05
C LEU A 256 -6.26 40.45 -38.74
N GLY A 257 -7.41 40.06 -38.21
CA GLY A 257 -7.71 38.67 -37.85
C GLY A 257 -8.20 37.81 -39.02
N ASP A 258 -8.96 38.41 -39.94
CA ASP A 258 -9.43 37.70 -41.15
C ASP A 258 -8.35 37.73 -42.23
N ARG A 259 -7.83 36.54 -42.56
CA ARG A 259 -6.76 36.34 -43.57
C ARG A 259 -7.31 36.22 -44.99
N SER A 260 -8.60 35.91 -45.14
CA SER A 260 -9.23 35.64 -46.43
C SER A 260 -9.69 36.90 -47.16
N GLN A 261 -9.85 38.01 -46.44
CA GLN A 261 -10.23 39.29 -47.02
C GLN A 261 -9.12 39.90 -47.89
N THR A 262 -9.51 40.70 -48.88
CA THR A 262 -8.59 41.48 -49.72
C THR A 262 -8.06 42.70 -48.98
N LEU A 263 -6.94 43.25 -49.47
CA LEU A 263 -6.35 44.48 -48.92
C LEU A 263 -7.31 45.68 -49.02
N GLU A 264 -8.13 45.76 -50.07
CA GLU A 264 -9.19 46.77 -50.19
C GLU A 264 -10.25 46.63 -49.08
N ASN A 265 -10.77 45.42 -48.87
CA ASN A 265 -11.79 45.15 -47.86
C ASN A 265 -11.25 45.34 -46.42
N ALA A 266 -9.95 45.11 -46.22
CA ALA A 266 -9.27 45.36 -44.96
C ALA A 266 -8.97 46.86 -44.68
N ASN A 267 -9.37 47.78 -45.57
CA ASN A 267 -9.04 49.21 -45.53
C ASN A 267 -7.52 49.50 -45.56
N LEU A 268 -6.75 48.70 -46.30
CA LEU A 268 -5.30 48.85 -46.44
C LEU A 268 -4.88 49.57 -47.74
N TYR A 269 -5.83 49.80 -48.65
CA TYR A 269 -5.65 50.54 -49.90
C TYR A 269 -5.90 52.05 -49.73
N PRO A 270 -5.12 52.95 -50.36
CA PRO A 270 -3.93 52.71 -51.20
C PRO A 270 -2.61 52.71 -50.44
N ASN A 271 -2.59 53.21 -49.20
CA ASN A 271 -1.38 53.19 -48.37
C ASN A 271 -1.76 52.80 -46.93
N ALA A 272 -1.04 51.86 -46.34
CA ALA A 272 -1.26 51.43 -44.96
C ALA A 272 0.03 51.34 -44.16
N SER A 273 -0.06 51.74 -42.88
CA SER A 273 0.98 51.52 -41.89
C SER A 273 0.47 50.54 -40.84
N LEU A 274 1.18 49.44 -40.64
CA LEU A 274 0.85 48.40 -39.68
C LEU A 274 1.94 48.27 -38.63
N VAL A 275 1.59 47.68 -37.50
CA VAL A 275 2.50 47.32 -36.43
C VAL A 275 2.42 45.82 -36.22
N LEU A 276 3.59 45.17 -36.21
CA LEU A 276 3.71 43.77 -35.83
C LEU A 276 3.73 43.67 -34.31
N ILE A 277 2.83 42.85 -33.77
CA ILE A 277 2.75 42.54 -32.35
C ILE A 277 3.16 41.08 -32.18
N SER A 278 4.22 40.83 -31.41
CA SER A 278 4.62 39.46 -31.05
C SER A 278 3.57 38.84 -30.13
N ARG A 279 3.20 37.59 -30.40
CA ARG A 279 2.38 36.74 -29.53
C ARG A 279 3.18 35.62 -28.88
N ASP A 280 4.46 35.52 -29.23
CA ASP A 280 5.38 34.61 -28.56
C ASP A 280 5.70 35.19 -27.17
N ASP A 281 5.05 34.67 -26.13
CA ASP A 281 5.39 34.93 -24.70
C ASP A 281 6.68 34.21 -24.27
N SER A 282 7.41 33.64 -25.23
CA SER A 282 8.65 32.92 -24.98
C SER A 282 9.80 33.88 -25.20
N ASP A 283 10.27 34.50 -24.11
CA ASP A 283 11.66 34.92 -23.99
C ASP A 283 12.52 33.67 -24.22
N GLU A 284 12.82 33.38 -25.49
CA GLU A 284 13.88 32.48 -25.91
C GLU A 284 15.21 33.21 -25.70
N ASP A 285 15.66 33.29 -24.45
CA ASP A 285 17.09 33.39 -24.19
C ASP A 285 17.68 31.99 -24.34
N ASP A 286 18.27 31.81 -25.52
CA ASP A 286 19.41 30.98 -25.90
C ASP A 286 19.70 29.65 -25.16
N VAL A 287 19.76 28.61 -25.99
CA VAL A 287 20.57 27.37 -25.94
C VAL A 287 21.63 27.29 -24.83
#